data_AF-A0A1Q4YL51-F1
#
_entry.id   AF-A0A1Q4YL51-F1
#
_cell.length_a   1.000
_cell.length_b   1.000
_cell.length_c   1.000
_cell.angle_alpha   90.00
_cell.angle_beta   90.00
_cell.angle_gamma   90.00
#
_symmetry.space_group_name_H-M   'P 1'
#
loop_
_entity.id
_entity.type
_entity.pdbx_description
1 polymer ?
#
loop_
_entity_poly.entity_id
_entity_poly.type
_entity_poly.pdbx_seq_one_letter_code
_entity_poly.pdbx_strand_id
1 'polypeptide(L)'
;MEQVRALHELRNRLPRLINDDAWERVGELFTEDAHLDYGEVGRADGRAAIAEYFAGLPARIEADNPVASEVLVEQFVHGHDVEVDGDRATGVCFFEEKVVFDKETYLVAGRFADEYALVGGRWLFDRITLTPFWVIPYDRGHGRWPPPPAATAPGGGSMLQQNTTKRIGYWLLLLHQAFDAATTTALRDVGLNRRRWQVLHAIHIGVLTVPAIDEAFAPFLVADRERSYRPVVEDFATRGWARLDGDDITSTEAGAEAHAKAEVLVDAHAAKQLRGITQEEFLAANDVLRRIAEDMRENGSA
;
A
#
# COMPACT_ATOMS: atom_id res chain seq x y z
N MET A 1 -12.38 16.46 -36.09
CA MET A 1 -13.58 16.00 -35.34
C MET A 1 -13.77 14.50 -35.51
N GLU A 2 -13.94 13.97 -36.73
CA GLU A 2 -14.14 12.53 -36.96
C GLU A 2 -12.94 11.65 -36.57
N GLN A 3 -11.71 12.07 -36.87
CA GLN A 3 -10.49 11.36 -36.47
C GLN A 3 -10.34 11.26 -34.94
N VAL A 4 -10.52 12.37 -34.22
CA VAL A 4 -10.50 12.43 -32.74
C VAL A 4 -11.53 11.47 -32.15
N ARG A 5 -12.74 11.43 -32.69
CA ARG A 5 -13.77 10.46 -32.27
C ARG A 5 -13.33 9.02 -32.51
N ALA A 6 -12.75 8.71 -33.66
CA ALA A 6 -12.26 7.36 -33.95
C ALA A 6 -11.14 6.93 -32.98
N LEU A 7 -10.27 7.85 -32.56
CA LEU A 7 -9.25 7.60 -31.55
C LEU A 7 -9.86 7.38 -30.15
N HIS A 8 -10.87 8.16 -29.78
CA HIS A 8 -11.64 7.93 -28.55
C HIS A 8 -12.32 6.56 -28.54
N GLU A 9 -12.94 6.19 -29.66
CA GLU A 9 -13.55 4.87 -29.83
C GLU A 9 -12.53 3.73 -29.77
N LEU A 10 -11.37 3.89 -30.41
CA LEU A 10 -10.26 2.93 -30.33
C LEU A 10 -9.78 2.76 -28.89
N ARG A 11 -9.52 3.86 -28.18
CA ARG A 11 -9.00 3.80 -26.82
C ARG A 11 -9.97 3.13 -25.84
N ASN A 12 -11.27 3.40 -25.99
CA ASN A 12 -12.31 2.79 -25.18
C ASN A 12 -12.58 1.31 -25.54
N ARG A 13 -12.12 0.82 -26.70
CA ARG A 13 -12.26 -0.61 -27.05
C ARG A 13 -11.34 -1.51 -26.24
N LEU A 14 -10.14 -1.05 -25.89
CA LEU A 14 -9.21 -1.87 -25.11
C LEU A 14 -9.77 -2.28 -23.73
N PRO A 15 -10.16 -1.36 -22.82
CA PRO A 15 -10.76 -1.74 -21.55
C PRO A 15 -12.08 -2.50 -21.75
N ARG A 16 -12.83 -2.23 -22.82
CA ARG A 16 -14.05 -2.99 -23.11
C ARG A 16 -13.77 -4.45 -23.43
N LEU A 17 -12.76 -4.76 -24.24
CA LEU A 17 -12.37 -6.14 -24.51
C LEU A 17 -11.88 -6.85 -23.25
N ILE A 18 -11.10 -6.15 -22.41
CA ILE A 18 -10.64 -6.67 -21.11
C ILE A 18 -11.83 -7.01 -20.20
N ASN A 19 -12.74 -6.06 -20.00
CA ASN A 19 -13.88 -6.22 -19.09
C ASN A 19 -14.94 -7.21 -19.62
N ASP A 20 -15.05 -7.37 -20.94
CA ASP A 20 -15.92 -8.37 -21.59
C ASP A 20 -15.25 -9.77 -21.69
N ASP A 21 -14.07 -9.96 -21.07
CA ASP A 21 -13.27 -11.21 -21.07
C ASP A 21 -12.83 -11.69 -22.47
N ALA A 22 -12.66 -10.76 -23.41
CA ALA A 22 -12.27 -11.00 -24.81
C ALA A 22 -10.78 -10.67 -25.05
N TRP A 23 -9.91 -11.19 -24.18
CA TRP A 23 -8.47 -10.91 -24.14
C TRP A 23 -7.74 -11.26 -25.44
N GLU A 24 -8.13 -12.35 -26.08
CA GLU A 24 -7.54 -12.86 -27.33
C GLU A 24 -7.73 -11.88 -28.50
N ARG A 25 -8.71 -10.98 -28.41
CA ARG A 25 -9.03 -10.00 -29.45
C ARG A 25 -8.30 -8.68 -29.29
N VAL A 26 -7.58 -8.48 -28.18
CA VAL A 26 -6.88 -7.22 -27.91
C VAL A 26 -5.87 -6.89 -29.01
N GLY A 27 -5.19 -7.90 -29.57
CA GLY A 27 -4.27 -7.72 -30.70
C GLY A 27 -4.90 -7.07 -31.94
N GLU A 28 -6.22 -7.19 -32.17
CA GLU A 28 -6.94 -6.57 -33.29
C GLU A 28 -6.89 -5.03 -33.27
N LEU A 29 -6.51 -4.43 -32.14
CA LEU A 29 -6.44 -2.98 -31.94
C LEU A 29 -5.10 -2.37 -32.35
N PHE A 30 -4.08 -3.18 -32.62
CA PHE A 30 -2.69 -2.75 -32.82
C PHE A 30 -2.26 -2.79 -34.29
N THR A 31 -1.29 -1.95 -34.68
CA THR A 31 -0.55 -2.08 -35.95
C THR A 31 0.27 -3.37 -35.96
N GLU A 32 0.73 -3.81 -37.14
CA GLU A 32 1.48 -5.07 -37.26
C GLU A 32 2.78 -5.05 -36.43
N ASP A 33 3.46 -3.90 -36.41
CA ASP A 33 4.75 -3.69 -35.74
C ASP A 33 4.62 -2.93 -34.41
N ALA A 34 3.43 -2.93 -33.79
CA ALA A 34 3.17 -2.13 -32.60
C ALA A 34 4.02 -2.53 -31.38
N HIS A 35 4.14 -1.61 -30.42
CA HIS A 35 4.91 -1.82 -29.20
C HIS A 35 4.08 -1.66 -27.93
N LEU A 36 4.17 -2.62 -27.02
CA LEU A 36 3.57 -2.57 -25.69
C LEU A 36 4.68 -2.42 -24.64
N ASP A 37 4.62 -1.37 -23.83
CA ASP A 37 5.54 -1.16 -22.70
C ASP A 37 4.76 -0.91 -21.40
N TYR A 38 4.58 -1.96 -20.60
CA TYR A 38 3.97 -1.88 -19.27
C TYR A 38 5.04 -1.91 -18.16
N GLY A 39 6.29 -1.57 -18.48
CA GLY A 39 7.40 -1.55 -17.54
C GLY A 39 7.69 -2.94 -16.97
N GLU A 40 7.67 -3.06 -15.64
CA GLU A 40 7.94 -4.31 -14.93
C GLU A 40 6.86 -5.39 -15.15
N VAL A 41 5.64 -5.00 -15.54
CA VAL A 41 4.53 -5.94 -15.81
C VAL A 41 4.78 -6.73 -17.10
N GLY A 42 5.47 -6.13 -18.07
CA GLY A 42 5.87 -6.80 -19.28
C GLY A 42 5.94 -5.88 -20.49
N ARG A 43 6.51 -6.44 -21.56
CA ARG A 43 6.68 -5.80 -22.86
C ARG A 43 6.41 -6.81 -23.96
N ALA A 44 5.91 -6.32 -25.09
CA ALA A 44 5.69 -7.14 -26.28
C ALA A 44 5.85 -6.28 -27.54
N ASP A 45 6.47 -6.86 -28.57
CA ASP A 45 6.75 -6.21 -29.84
C ASP A 45 6.07 -6.97 -30.98
N GLY A 46 5.28 -6.25 -31.77
CA GLY A 46 4.46 -6.78 -32.85
C GLY A 46 3.08 -7.27 -32.40
N ARG A 47 2.10 -7.16 -33.31
CA ARG A 47 0.69 -7.51 -33.06
C ARG A 47 0.53 -8.92 -32.49
N ALA A 48 1.24 -9.90 -33.07
CA ALA A 48 1.13 -11.29 -32.66
C ALA A 48 1.61 -11.50 -31.21
N ALA A 49 2.76 -10.93 -30.85
CA ALA A 49 3.28 -11.03 -29.49
C ALA A 49 2.40 -10.29 -28.47
N ILE A 50 1.80 -9.16 -28.87
CA ILE A 50 0.84 -8.43 -28.03
C ILE A 50 -0.44 -9.26 -27.82
N ALA A 51 -0.95 -9.92 -28.87
CA ALA A 51 -2.11 -10.80 -28.76
C ALA A 51 -1.84 -11.97 -27.79
N GLU A 52 -0.67 -12.62 -27.91
CA GLU A 52 -0.23 -13.67 -27.00
C GLU A 52 -0.07 -13.15 -25.56
N TYR A 53 0.50 -11.96 -25.40
CA TYR A 53 0.67 -11.31 -24.09
C TYR A 53 -0.67 -11.15 -23.37
N PHE A 54 -1.68 -10.55 -24.02
CA PHE A 54 -2.99 -10.32 -23.39
C PHE A 54 -3.77 -11.61 -23.17
N ALA A 55 -3.74 -12.55 -24.12
CA ALA A 55 -4.41 -13.85 -23.97
C ALA A 55 -3.86 -14.66 -22.78
N GLY A 56 -2.56 -14.54 -22.49
CA GLY A 56 -1.93 -15.20 -21.33
C GLY A 56 -1.95 -14.38 -20.04
N LEU A 57 -2.40 -13.12 -20.07
CA LEU A 57 -2.27 -12.21 -18.95
C LEU A 57 -3.10 -12.64 -17.73
N PRO A 58 -4.38 -13.08 -17.85
CA PRO A 58 -5.14 -13.57 -16.70
C PRO A 58 -4.45 -14.74 -15.98
N ALA A 59 -4.03 -15.76 -16.73
CA ALA A 59 -3.35 -16.93 -16.17
C ALA A 59 -2.00 -16.58 -15.51
N ARG A 60 -1.27 -15.58 -16.05
CA ARG A 60 -0.06 -15.07 -15.41
C ARG A 60 -0.35 -14.36 -14.09
N ILE A 61 -1.37 -13.49 -14.08
CA ILE A 61 -1.80 -12.77 -12.86
C ILE A 61 -2.25 -13.78 -11.79
N GLU A 62 -2.97 -14.83 -12.19
CA GLU A 62 -3.35 -15.94 -11.31
C GLU A 62 -2.13 -16.72 -10.80
N ALA A 63 -1.17 -17.06 -11.67
CA ALA A 63 0.04 -17.78 -11.29
C ALA A 63 0.92 -16.98 -10.31
N ASP A 64 0.96 -15.67 -10.47
CA ASP A 64 1.65 -14.74 -9.56
C ASP A 64 0.89 -14.57 -8.23
N ASN A 65 -0.36 -15.05 -8.13
CA ASN A 65 -1.18 -15.06 -6.91
C ASN A 65 -1.59 -16.50 -6.48
N PRO A 66 -0.72 -17.22 -5.74
CA PRO A 66 -0.88 -18.65 -5.44
C PRO A 66 -2.04 -19.00 -4.47
N VAL A 67 -2.86 -18.02 -4.08
CA VAL A 67 -3.94 -18.18 -3.09
C VAL A 67 -5.34 -18.01 -3.71
N ALA A 68 -5.43 -17.66 -5.00
CA ALA A 68 -6.67 -17.38 -5.71
C ALA A 68 -7.05 -18.48 -6.70
N SER A 69 -8.36 -18.69 -6.90
CA SER A 69 -8.89 -19.64 -7.88
C SER A 69 -9.23 -19.00 -9.23
N GLU A 70 -9.62 -17.72 -9.22
CA GLU A 70 -10.03 -16.95 -10.40
C GLU A 70 -9.61 -15.48 -10.21
N VAL A 71 -9.15 -14.84 -11.29
CA VAL A 71 -8.92 -13.39 -11.34
C VAL A 71 -10.00 -12.68 -12.16
N LEU A 72 -10.49 -11.55 -11.65
CA LEU A 72 -11.30 -10.61 -12.40
C LEU A 72 -10.52 -9.31 -12.55
N VAL A 73 -10.32 -8.87 -13.79
CA VAL A 73 -9.66 -7.59 -14.09
C VAL A 73 -10.67 -6.67 -14.76
N GLU A 74 -10.95 -5.55 -14.11
CA GLU A 74 -11.85 -4.52 -14.63
C GLU A 74 -11.10 -3.20 -14.76
N GLN A 75 -10.98 -2.70 -15.99
CA GLN A 75 -10.29 -1.46 -16.30
C GLN A 75 -11.28 -0.32 -16.62
N PHE A 76 -11.00 0.86 -16.10
CA PHE A 76 -11.78 2.08 -16.26
C PHE A 76 -10.85 3.20 -16.72
N VAL A 77 -11.10 3.75 -17.90
CA VAL A 77 -10.30 4.84 -18.47
C VAL A 77 -11.00 6.18 -18.22
N HIS A 78 -10.22 7.18 -17.81
CA HIS A 78 -10.67 8.53 -17.47
C HIS A 78 -10.00 9.56 -18.36
N GLY A 79 -10.84 10.29 -19.11
CA GLY A 79 -10.40 11.26 -20.11
C GLY A 79 -9.67 10.61 -21.28
N HIS A 80 -9.46 11.38 -22.34
CA HIS A 80 -8.57 11.01 -23.43
C HIS A 80 -8.25 12.28 -24.22
N ASP A 81 -7.10 12.88 -23.90
CA ASP A 81 -6.60 14.02 -24.66
C ASP A 81 -5.81 13.49 -25.85
N VAL A 82 -6.02 14.07 -27.03
CA VAL A 82 -5.45 13.56 -28.29
C VAL A 82 -4.98 14.68 -29.20
N GLU A 83 -3.82 14.48 -29.79
CA GLU A 83 -3.26 15.34 -30.82
C GLU A 83 -3.09 14.54 -32.12
N VAL A 84 -3.63 15.05 -33.23
CA VAL A 84 -3.61 14.36 -34.52
C VAL A 84 -2.70 15.11 -35.48
N ASP A 85 -1.77 14.39 -36.10
CA ASP A 85 -0.90 14.87 -37.16
C ASP A 85 -0.97 13.93 -38.37
N GLY A 86 -1.85 14.28 -39.32
CA GLY A 86 -2.04 13.51 -40.54
C GLY A 86 -2.52 12.09 -40.29
N ASP A 87 -1.65 11.12 -40.54
CA ASP A 87 -1.86 9.68 -40.35
C ASP A 87 -1.26 9.15 -39.04
N ARG A 88 -0.76 10.04 -38.17
CA ARG A 88 -0.30 9.75 -36.82
C ARG A 88 -1.11 10.52 -35.78
N ALA A 89 -1.16 10.00 -34.56
CA ALA A 89 -1.70 10.74 -33.43
C ALA A 89 -1.03 10.29 -32.12
N THR A 90 -1.09 11.13 -31.11
CA THR A 90 -0.73 10.80 -29.73
C THR A 90 -1.94 10.95 -28.83
N GLY A 91 -1.95 10.23 -27.71
CA GLY A 91 -3.01 10.34 -26.73
C GLY A 91 -2.53 10.10 -25.31
N VAL A 92 -3.23 10.74 -24.37
CA VAL A 92 -3.01 10.54 -22.94
C VAL A 92 -4.35 10.33 -22.26
N CYS A 93 -4.42 9.28 -21.45
CA CYS A 93 -5.53 9.07 -20.53
C CYS A 93 -5.04 8.53 -19.20
N PHE A 94 -5.87 8.71 -18.17
CA PHE A 94 -5.65 8.10 -16.87
C PHE A 94 -6.51 6.85 -16.76
N PHE A 95 -6.14 5.92 -15.89
CA PHE A 95 -6.97 4.74 -15.65
C PHE A 95 -7.01 4.39 -14.18
N GLU A 96 -8.11 3.75 -13.81
CA GLU A 96 -8.25 2.94 -12.62
C GLU A 96 -8.50 1.49 -13.07
N GLU A 97 -7.91 0.53 -12.38
CA GLU A 97 -8.10 -0.88 -12.63
C GLU A 97 -8.35 -1.60 -11.31
N LYS A 98 -9.28 -2.54 -11.32
CA LYS A 98 -9.60 -3.40 -10.19
C LYS A 98 -9.16 -4.80 -10.55
N VAL A 99 -8.13 -5.30 -9.89
CA VAL A 99 -7.71 -6.70 -9.97
C VAL A 99 -8.27 -7.41 -8.76
N VAL A 100 -9.28 -8.25 -8.97
CA VAL A 100 -10.03 -8.87 -7.90
C VAL A 100 -9.84 -10.37 -7.91
N PHE A 101 -9.55 -10.90 -6.73
CA PHE A 101 -9.47 -12.32 -6.44
C PHE A 101 -10.55 -12.67 -5.40
N ASP A 102 -10.69 -13.96 -5.07
CA ASP A 102 -11.66 -14.44 -4.07
C ASP A 102 -11.52 -13.79 -2.68
N LYS A 103 -10.29 -13.44 -2.28
CA LYS A 103 -9.97 -12.95 -0.92
C LYS A 103 -9.31 -11.59 -0.90
N GLU A 104 -8.88 -11.07 -2.04
CA GLU A 104 -8.08 -9.86 -2.15
C GLU A 104 -8.57 -9.02 -3.33
N THR A 105 -8.54 -7.71 -3.19
CA THR A 105 -8.77 -6.77 -4.29
C THR A 105 -7.58 -5.81 -4.34
N TYR A 106 -7.13 -5.48 -5.53
CA TYR A 106 -6.13 -4.44 -5.77
C TYR A 106 -6.74 -3.34 -6.61
N LEU A 107 -6.54 -2.09 -6.19
CA LEU A 107 -6.88 -0.92 -6.97
C LEU A 107 -5.58 -0.37 -7.57
N VAL A 108 -5.49 -0.37 -8.88
CA VAL A 108 -4.36 0.17 -9.63
C VAL A 108 -4.80 1.49 -10.23
N ALA A 109 -3.96 2.51 -10.15
CA ALA A 109 -4.18 3.74 -10.91
C ALA A 109 -2.90 4.17 -11.59
N GLY A 110 -3.05 4.76 -12.77
CA GLY A 110 -1.90 5.19 -13.57
C GLY A 110 -2.30 5.99 -14.79
N ARG A 111 -1.37 6.05 -15.72
CA ARG A 111 -1.49 6.77 -16.99
C ARG A 111 -1.11 5.87 -18.14
N PHE A 112 -1.84 6.04 -19.24
CA PHE A 112 -1.41 5.59 -20.55
C PHE A 112 -0.90 6.76 -21.39
N ALA A 113 0.17 6.52 -22.12
CA ALA A 113 0.64 7.36 -23.21
C ALA A 113 0.63 6.52 -24.48
N ASP A 114 -0.25 6.89 -25.41
CA ASP A 114 -0.55 6.13 -26.61
C ASP A 114 -0.01 6.84 -27.84
N GLU A 115 0.52 6.07 -28.79
CA GLU A 115 0.81 6.51 -30.15
C GLU A 115 -0.06 5.71 -31.12
N TYR A 116 -0.56 6.37 -32.16
CA TYR A 116 -1.52 5.81 -33.10
C TYR A 116 -1.06 5.97 -34.55
N ALA A 117 -1.50 5.04 -35.39
CA ALA A 117 -1.30 5.09 -36.84
C ALA A 117 -2.62 4.84 -37.59
N LEU A 118 -2.83 5.57 -38.68
CA LEU A 118 -3.93 5.34 -39.61
C LEU A 118 -3.47 4.34 -40.69
N VAL A 119 -3.87 3.08 -40.56
CA VAL A 119 -3.48 2.00 -41.48
C VAL A 119 -4.70 1.50 -42.24
N GLY A 120 -4.67 1.57 -43.58
CA GLY A 120 -5.79 1.10 -44.41
C GLY A 120 -7.12 1.80 -44.12
N GLY A 121 -7.08 3.08 -43.70
CA GLY A 121 -8.26 3.87 -43.35
C GLY A 121 -8.80 3.61 -41.93
N ARG A 122 -8.11 2.82 -41.10
CA ARG A 122 -8.48 2.55 -39.71
C ARG A 122 -7.37 2.98 -38.75
N TRP A 123 -7.72 3.71 -37.70
CA TRP A 123 -6.81 4.00 -36.60
C TRP A 123 -6.54 2.75 -35.76
N LEU A 124 -5.27 2.54 -35.42
CA LEU A 124 -4.76 1.45 -34.60
C LEU A 124 -3.70 1.99 -33.63
N PHE A 125 -3.47 1.28 -32.53
CA PHE A 125 -2.36 1.57 -31.63
C PHE A 125 -1.04 1.18 -32.27
N ASP A 126 -0.10 2.11 -32.31
CA ASP A 126 1.29 1.86 -32.70
C ASP A 126 2.18 1.66 -31.48
N ARG A 127 1.87 2.36 -30.38
CA ARG A 127 2.50 2.14 -29.08
C ARG A 127 1.50 2.38 -27.95
N ILE A 128 1.60 1.56 -26.90
CA ILE A 128 0.99 1.87 -25.61
C ILE A 128 2.08 1.78 -24.55
N THR A 129 2.24 2.87 -23.79
CA THR A 129 3.08 2.90 -22.59
C THR A 129 2.20 3.06 -21.37
N LEU A 130 2.27 2.11 -20.43
CA LEU A 130 1.57 2.18 -19.14
C LEU A 130 2.56 2.60 -18.06
N THR A 131 2.23 3.66 -17.34
CA THR A 131 2.95 4.08 -16.14
C THR A 131 2.04 3.97 -14.92
N PRO A 132 2.24 2.98 -14.04
CA PRO A 132 1.46 2.88 -12.81
C PRO A 132 1.91 3.99 -11.85
N PHE A 133 0.97 4.63 -11.18
CA PHE A 133 1.25 5.57 -10.10
C PHE A 133 1.22 4.86 -8.75
N TRP A 134 0.19 4.06 -8.51
CA TRP A 134 0.00 3.34 -7.26
C TRP A 134 -0.75 2.03 -7.48
N VAL A 135 -0.40 1.04 -6.66
CA VAL A 135 -1.18 -0.18 -6.44
C VAL A 135 -1.59 -0.18 -4.98
N ILE A 136 -2.89 -0.13 -4.73
CA ILE A 136 -3.47 -0.03 -3.39
C ILE A 136 -4.17 -1.36 -3.07
N PRO A 137 -3.69 -2.12 -2.07
CA PRO A 137 -4.42 -3.30 -1.61
C PRO A 137 -5.74 -2.89 -0.93
N TYR A 138 -6.79 -3.66 -1.20
CA TYR A 138 -8.13 -3.49 -0.63
C TYR A 138 -8.62 -4.82 -0.04
N ASP A 139 -9.02 -4.81 1.23
CA ASP A 139 -9.09 -5.98 2.11
C ASP A 139 -10.45 -6.71 2.13
N ARG A 140 -11.27 -6.51 1.09
CA ARG A 140 -12.46 -7.34 0.86
C ARG A 140 -12.41 -7.94 -0.54
N GLY A 141 -12.51 -9.27 -0.60
CA GLY A 141 -12.72 -10.00 -1.85
C GLY A 141 -14.00 -9.55 -2.54
N HIS A 142 -14.15 -9.85 -3.83
CA HIS A 142 -15.40 -9.56 -4.53
C HIS A 142 -16.58 -10.36 -3.95
N GLY A 143 -17.73 -9.69 -3.85
CA GLY A 143 -19.03 -10.35 -3.74
C GLY A 143 -19.73 -10.25 -5.08
N ARG A 144 -20.15 -11.38 -5.66
CA ARG A 144 -21.06 -11.34 -6.82
C ARG A 144 -22.35 -10.65 -6.39
N TRP A 145 -22.84 -9.72 -7.20
CA TRP A 145 -24.14 -9.12 -7.01
C TRP A 145 -25.16 -9.79 -7.95
N PRO A 146 -26.31 -10.28 -7.45
CA PRO A 146 -26.72 -10.37 -6.04
C PRO A 146 -25.94 -11.44 -5.25
N PRO A 147 -25.83 -11.31 -3.91
CA PRO A 147 -25.02 -12.22 -3.11
C PRO A 147 -25.58 -13.66 -3.15
N PRO A 148 -24.72 -14.69 -3.30
CA PRO A 148 -25.16 -16.07 -3.13
C PRO A 148 -25.56 -16.34 -1.67
N PRO A 149 -26.48 -17.28 -1.39
CA PRO A 149 -26.81 -17.68 -0.03
C PRO A 149 -25.57 -18.20 0.71
N ALA A 150 -25.41 -17.81 1.97
CA ALA A 150 -24.19 -18.01 2.75
C ALA A 150 -23.72 -19.47 2.79
N ALA A 151 -22.50 -19.74 2.33
CA ALA A 151 -21.84 -21.03 2.43
C ALA A 151 -20.80 -21.02 3.58
N THR A 152 -20.79 -22.12 4.36
CA THR A 152 -19.85 -22.40 5.46
C THR A 152 -18.47 -22.84 4.93
N ALA A 153 -17.39 -22.29 5.49
CA ALA A 153 -16.01 -22.59 5.10
C ALA A 153 -15.49 -23.95 5.64
N PRO A 154 -14.64 -24.69 4.88
CA PRO A 154 -13.75 -25.70 5.44
C PRO A 154 -12.30 -25.19 5.57
N GLY A 155 -11.57 -25.74 6.54
CA GLY A 155 -10.21 -25.33 6.90
C GLY A 155 -9.10 -26.32 6.50
N GLY A 156 -7.86 -25.93 6.88
CA GLY A 156 -6.70 -26.81 7.04
C GLY A 156 -5.68 -26.84 5.88
N GLY A 157 -4.50 -26.23 6.05
CA GLY A 157 -3.34 -26.33 5.14
C GLY A 157 -2.02 -25.90 5.79
N SER A 158 -0.97 -26.70 5.58
CA SER A 158 0.34 -26.78 6.28
C SER A 158 1.16 -25.48 6.40
N MET A 159 1.86 -25.32 7.54
CA MET A 159 2.43 -24.07 8.08
C MET A 159 3.90 -23.76 7.69
N LEU A 160 4.60 -24.61 6.91
CA LEU A 160 6.06 -24.44 6.69
C LEU A 160 6.53 -24.40 5.22
N GLN A 161 5.62 -24.16 4.27
CA GLN A 161 5.98 -23.74 2.90
C GLN A 161 5.06 -22.60 2.38
N GLN A 162 4.57 -21.76 3.30
CA GLN A 162 3.70 -20.62 2.99
C GLN A 162 4.55 -19.37 2.69
N ASN A 163 4.79 -19.08 1.42
CA ASN A 163 5.38 -17.81 1.00
C ASN A 163 4.29 -16.74 1.14
N THR A 164 4.24 -16.05 2.29
CA THR A 164 3.17 -15.10 2.61
C THR A 164 3.28 -13.85 1.72
N THR A 165 2.29 -13.60 0.85
CA THR A 165 2.13 -12.38 0.03
C THR A 165 2.20 -11.09 0.86
N LYS A 166 2.03 -11.21 2.18
CA LYS A 166 2.35 -10.19 3.17
C LYS A 166 3.80 -10.35 3.62
N ARG A 167 4.70 -9.58 2.99
CA ARG A 167 6.12 -9.49 3.41
C ARG A 167 6.24 -8.67 4.70
N ILE A 168 7.40 -8.75 5.35
CA ILE A 168 7.66 -8.08 6.63
C ILE A 168 7.33 -6.58 6.62
N GLY A 169 7.58 -5.89 5.49
CA GLY A 169 7.23 -4.47 5.33
C GLY A 169 5.73 -4.18 5.37
N TYR A 170 4.88 -5.06 4.81
CA TYR A 170 3.43 -4.93 4.89
C TYR A 170 2.97 -5.03 6.35
N TRP A 171 3.47 -6.03 7.08
CA TRP A 171 3.09 -6.24 8.48
C TRP A 171 3.58 -5.08 9.35
N LEU A 172 4.77 -4.55 9.11
CA LEU A 172 5.28 -3.39 9.84
C LEU A 172 4.40 -2.14 9.62
N LEU A 173 4.01 -1.85 8.39
CA LEU A 173 3.14 -0.71 8.10
C LEU A 173 1.74 -0.90 8.71
N LEU A 174 1.14 -2.07 8.53
CA LEU A 174 -0.19 -2.37 9.05
C LEU A 174 -0.21 -2.33 10.59
N LEU A 175 0.78 -2.93 11.24
CA LEU A 175 0.93 -2.88 12.69
C LEU A 175 1.13 -1.44 13.17
N HIS A 176 1.97 -0.65 12.49
CA HIS A 176 2.17 0.75 12.83
C HIS A 176 0.86 1.53 12.81
N GLN A 177 0.08 1.45 11.74
CA GLN A 177 -1.22 2.12 11.61
C GLN A 177 -2.25 1.62 12.63
N ALA A 178 -2.34 0.30 12.83
CA ALA A 178 -3.28 -0.30 13.77
C ALA A 178 -2.97 0.13 15.21
N PHE A 179 -1.69 0.13 15.62
CA PHE A 179 -1.28 0.56 16.95
C PHE A 179 -1.51 2.07 17.17
N ASP A 180 -1.31 2.91 16.15
CA ASP A 180 -1.59 4.36 16.22
C ASP A 180 -3.07 4.62 16.53
N ALA A 181 -3.97 4.02 15.74
CA ALA A 181 -5.41 4.20 15.89
C ALA A 181 -5.91 3.65 17.23
N ALA A 182 -5.43 2.45 17.59
CA ALA A 182 -5.74 1.78 18.85
C ALA A 182 -5.35 2.60 20.08
N THR A 183 -4.08 3.00 20.14
CA THR A 183 -3.52 3.71 21.30
C THR A 183 -4.15 5.09 21.46
N THR A 184 -4.35 5.81 20.34
CA THR A 184 -5.02 7.11 20.35
C THR A 184 -6.45 7.02 20.86
N THR A 185 -7.15 5.92 20.54
CA THR A 185 -8.51 5.70 21.06
C THR A 185 -8.49 5.36 22.54
N ALA A 186 -7.59 4.47 22.97
CA ALA A 186 -7.50 4.02 24.36
C ALA A 186 -7.10 5.14 25.33
N LEU A 187 -6.23 6.06 24.88
CA LEU A 187 -5.65 7.10 25.73
C LEU A 187 -6.29 8.48 25.59
N ARG A 188 -7.39 8.59 24.83
CA ARG A 188 -8.11 9.85 24.60
C ARG A 188 -8.48 10.54 25.91
N ASP A 189 -8.97 9.79 26.89
CA ASP A 189 -9.43 10.33 28.18
C ASP A 189 -8.29 10.74 29.12
N VAL A 190 -7.06 10.30 28.82
CA VAL A 190 -5.83 10.76 29.49
C VAL A 190 -5.24 11.97 28.75
N GLY A 191 -5.78 12.33 27.58
CA GLY A 191 -5.27 13.43 26.76
C GLY A 191 -3.90 13.11 26.14
N LEU A 192 -3.66 11.83 25.83
CA LEU A 192 -2.44 11.33 25.20
C LEU A 192 -2.76 10.72 23.82
N ASN A 193 -1.83 10.88 22.88
CA ASN A 193 -1.77 10.08 21.65
C ASN A 193 -0.60 9.09 21.76
N ARG A 194 -0.39 8.21 20.77
CA ARG A 194 0.66 7.19 20.84
C ARG A 194 2.05 7.80 21.07
N ARG A 195 2.43 8.85 20.34
CA ARG A 195 3.76 9.46 20.47
C ARG A 195 3.96 10.06 21.87
N ARG A 196 2.99 10.80 22.37
CA ARG A 196 3.04 11.39 23.72
C ARG A 196 3.11 10.31 24.80
N TRP A 197 2.37 9.20 24.64
CA TRP A 197 2.51 8.04 25.51
C TRP A 197 3.95 7.47 25.50
N GLN A 198 4.54 7.26 24.32
CA GLN A 198 5.90 6.75 24.22
C GLN A 198 6.93 7.66 24.88
N VAL A 199 6.80 8.98 24.72
CA VAL A 199 7.66 9.97 25.39
C VAL A 199 7.47 9.92 26.91
N LEU A 200 6.21 9.87 27.40
CA LEU A 200 5.92 9.76 28.83
C LEU A 200 6.47 8.46 29.44
N HIS A 201 6.32 7.34 28.72
CA HIS A 201 6.87 6.04 29.10
C HIS A 201 8.41 6.08 29.13
N ALA A 202 9.06 6.69 28.14
CA ALA A 202 10.52 6.85 28.10
C ALA A 202 11.06 7.62 29.32
N ILE A 203 10.39 8.72 29.70
CA ILE A 203 10.74 9.48 30.91
C ILE A 203 10.61 8.59 32.16
N HIS A 204 9.52 7.82 32.26
CA HIS A 204 9.28 6.93 33.39
C HIS A 204 10.33 5.82 33.53
N ILE A 205 10.81 5.25 32.41
CA ILE A 205 11.87 4.22 32.42
C ILE A 205 13.30 4.80 32.49
N GLY A 206 13.46 6.12 32.62
CA GLY A 206 14.74 6.76 32.93
C GLY A 206 15.43 7.49 31.78
N VAL A 207 14.75 7.78 30.66
CA VAL A 207 15.27 8.69 29.63
C VAL A 207 14.98 10.13 30.06
N LEU A 208 15.93 10.73 30.77
CA LEU A 208 15.72 11.96 31.54
C LEU A 208 16.29 13.23 30.89
N THR A 209 16.59 13.23 29.60
CA THR A 209 16.96 14.46 28.87
C THR A 209 16.26 14.56 27.52
N VAL A 210 15.96 15.78 27.09
CA VAL A 210 15.33 16.03 25.77
C VAL A 210 16.18 15.45 24.62
N PRO A 211 17.52 15.67 24.57
CA PRO A 211 18.34 15.06 23.53
C PRO A 211 18.31 13.52 23.53
N ALA A 212 18.26 12.88 24.70
CA ALA A 212 18.18 11.43 24.79
C ALA A 212 16.80 10.89 24.32
N ILE A 213 15.72 11.63 24.55
CA ILE A 213 14.40 11.30 23.97
C ILE A 213 14.45 11.44 22.45
N ASP A 214 15.01 12.53 21.95
CA ASP A 214 15.15 12.79 20.51
C ASP A 214 15.99 11.70 19.83
N GLU A 215 17.07 11.26 20.47
CA GLU A 215 17.90 10.15 19.99
C GLU A 215 17.14 8.81 19.99
N ALA A 216 16.46 8.48 21.11
CA ALA A 216 15.71 7.23 21.24
C ALA A 216 14.57 7.11 20.21
N PHE A 217 14.01 8.23 19.77
CA PHE A 217 12.92 8.29 18.81
C PHE A 217 13.33 8.95 17.47
N ALA A 218 14.63 9.03 17.16
CA ALA A 218 15.13 9.75 15.99
C ALA A 218 14.47 9.35 14.65
N PRO A 219 14.19 8.06 14.36
CA PRO A 219 13.49 7.68 13.13
C PRO A 219 12.10 8.30 12.99
N PHE A 220 11.48 8.64 14.12
CA PHE A 220 10.14 9.19 14.16
C PHE A 220 10.10 10.71 14.14
N LEU A 221 11.18 11.42 14.52
CA LEU A 221 11.26 12.88 14.35
C LEU A 221 11.04 13.28 12.88
N VAL A 222 11.69 12.57 11.96
CA VAL A 222 11.53 12.80 10.52
C VAL A 222 10.11 12.48 10.05
N ALA A 223 9.53 11.37 10.51
CA ALA A 223 8.18 10.95 10.13
C ALA A 223 7.11 11.92 10.66
N ASP A 224 7.27 12.39 11.91
CA ASP A 224 6.37 13.33 12.57
C ASP A 224 6.56 14.77 12.06
N ARG A 225 7.60 15.02 11.24
CA ARG A 225 8.06 16.36 10.79
C ARG A 225 8.44 17.29 11.93
N GLU A 226 8.94 16.71 13.01
CA GLU A 226 9.38 17.42 14.20
C GLU A 226 10.90 17.52 14.24
N ARG A 227 11.40 18.61 14.83
CA ARG A 227 12.85 18.79 15.04
C ARG A 227 13.30 18.31 16.42
N SER A 228 12.37 18.20 17.36
CA SER A 228 12.59 17.75 18.73
C SER A 228 11.24 17.45 19.39
N TYR A 229 11.23 16.52 20.34
CA TYR A 229 10.11 16.26 21.23
C TYR A 229 10.06 17.21 22.45
N ARG A 230 10.92 18.24 22.52
CA ARG A 230 10.83 19.30 23.52
C ARG A 230 9.40 19.83 23.75
N PRO A 231 8.61 20.17 22.71
CA PRO A 231 7.26 20.69 22.92
C PRO A 231 6.33 19.70 23.66
N VAL A 232 6.57 18.39 23.51
CA VAL A 232 5.83 17.35 24.24
C VAL A 232 6.23 17.36 25.72
N VAL A 233 7.52 17.48 26.01
CA VAL A 233 8.03 17.56 27.40
C VAL A 233 7.57 18.85 28.08
N GLU A 234 7.50 19.96 27.36
CA GLU A 234 6.97 21.24 27.86
C GLU A 234 5.45 21.16 28.15
N ASP A 235 4.67 20.45 27.32
CA ASP A 235 3.25 20.16 27.62
C ASP A 235 3.13 19.31 28.90
N PHE A 236 4.00 18.31 29.10
CA PHE A 236 4.04 17.55 30.35
C PHE A 236 4.44 18.40 31.55
N ALA A 237 5.38 19.33 31.38
CA ALA A 237 5.72 20.27 32.44
C ALA A 237 4.54 21.19 32.79
N THR A 238 3.81 21.68 31.79
CA THR A 238 2.60 22.50 31.98
C THR A 238 1.49 21.74 32.71
N ARG A 239 1.37 20.43 32.46
CA ARG A 239 0.44 19.53 33.17
C ARG A 239 0.91 19.12 34.57
N GLY A 240 2.12 19.52 34.96
CA GLY A 240 2.75 19.12 36.21
C GLY A 240 3.17 17.65 36.24
N TRP A 241 3.30 17.00 35.08
CA TRP A 241 3.71 15.59 34.96
C TRP A 241 5.23 15.42 34.94
N ALA A 242 5.95 16.42 34.45
CA ALA A 242 7.40 16.49 34.50
C ALA A 242 7.86 17.87 35.01
N ARG A 243 9.13 18.00 35.36
CA ARG A 243 9.82 19.29 35.43
C ARG A 243 10.92 19.29 34.39
N LEU A 244 11.08 20.42 33.72
CA LEU A 244 12.11 20.64 32.71
C LEU A 244 13.02 21.76 33.19
N ASP A 245 14.31 21.46 33.35
CA ASP A 245 15.36 22.43 33.67
C ASP A 245 16.41 22.40 32.57
N GLY A 246 16.36 23.37 31.65
CA GLY A 246 17.10 23.31 30.40
C GLY A 246 16.70 22.09 29.56
N ASP A 247 17.57 21.08 29.53
CA ASP A 247 17.36 19.81 28.81
C ASP A 247 17.03 18.65 29.76
N ASP A 248 17.23 18.85 31.07
CA ASP A 248 17.06 17.82 32.09
C ASP A 248 15.59 17.70 32.50
N ILE A 249 15.12 16.46 32.60
CA ILE A 249 13.74 16.09 32.86
C ILE A 249 13.68 15.36 34.19
N THR A 250 12.83 15.85 35.09
CA THR A 250 12.51 15.15 36.34
C THR A 250 11.06 14.70 36.32
N SER A 251 10.82 13.40 36.50
CA SER A 251 9.47 12.86 36.67
C SER A 251 8.85 13.35 37.98
N THR A 252 7.55 13.60 37.98
CA THR A 252 6.79 14.00 39.18
C THR A 252 5.87 12.86 39.63
N GLU A 253 5.33 12.95 40.84
CA GLU A 253 4.32 12.01 41.33
C GLU A 253 3.06 12.01 40.43
N ALA A 254 2.56 13.19 40.05
CA ALA A 254 1.43 13.31 39.13
C ALA A 254 1.72 12.73 37.74
N GLY A 255 2.96 12.83 37.27
CA GLY A 255 3.40 12.19 36.02
C GLY A 255 3.48 10.67 36.13
N ALA A 256 3.94 10.15 37.26
CA ALA A 256 3.95 8.72 37.54
C ALA A 256 2.52 8.16 37.64
N GLU A 257 1.58 8.88 38.25
CA GLU A 257 0.16 8.51 38.28
C GLU A 257 -0.48 8.52 36.89
N ALA A 258 -0.23 9.57 36.10
CA ALA A 258 -0.71 9.67 34.72
C ALA A 258 -0.14 8.55 33.85
N HIS A 259 1.14 8.21 34.03
CA HIS A 259 1.78 7.07 33.39
C HIS A 259 1.12 5.76 33.79
N ALA A 260 0.97 5.48 35.09
CA ALA A 260 0.35 4.24 35.58
C ALA A 260 -1.09 4.07 35.06
N LYS A 261 -1.87 5.16 35.00
CA LYS A 261 -3.22 5.14 34.41
C LYS A 261 -3.19 4.81 32.92
N ALA A 262 -2.27 5.41 32.17
CA ALA A 262 -2.12 5.14 30.75
C ALA A 262 -1.59 3.72 30.48
N GLU A 263 -0.69 3.22 31.33
CA GLU A 263 -0.12 1.87 31.25
C GLU A 263 -1.22 0.81 31.38
N VAL A 264 -2.09 0.92 32.37
CA VAL A 264 -3.25 0.01 32.53
C VAL A 264 -4.13 -0.03 31.27
N LEU A 265 -4.35 1.12 30.63
CA LEU A 265 -5.18 1.21 29.42
C LEU A 265 -4.47 0.59 28.21
N VAL A 266 -3.17 0.83 28.06
CA VAL A 266 -2.35 0.26 26.99
C VAL A 266 -2.23 -1.24 27.15
N ASP A 267 -1.97 -1.73 28.37
CA ASP A 267 -1.88 -3.16 28.68
C ASP A 267 -3.19 -3.89 28.43
N ALA A 268 -4.32 -3.30 28.88
CA ALA A 268 -5.64 -3.86 28.60
C ALA A 268 -5.95 -3.92 27.09
N HIS A 269 -5.40 -2.99 26.30
CA HIS A 269 -5.54 -3.00 24.85
C HIS A 269 -4.60 -4.03 24.19
N ALA A 270 -3.34 -4.07 24.60
CA ALA A 270 -2.33 -5.02 24.15
C ALA A 270 -2.77 -6.45 24.43
N ALA A 271 -3.31 -6.74 25.61
CA ALA A 271 -3.84 -8.06 25.98
C ALA A 271 -4.97 -8.54 25.05
N LYS A 272 -5.74 -7.63 24.44
CA LYS A 272 -6.79 -7.97 23.46
C LYS A 272 -6.22 -8.19 22.06
N GLN A 273 -5.23 -7.40 21.66
CA GLN A 273 -4.61 -7.45 20.33
C GLN A 273 -3.59 -8.58 20.17
N LEU A 274 -2.87 -8.91 21.24
CA LEU A 274 -1.85 -9.95 21.29
C LEU A 274 -2.39 -11.28 21.84
N ARG A 275 -3.72 -11.49 21.78
CA ARG A 275 -4.32 -12.74 22.25
C ARG A 275 -3.74 -13.92 21.48
N GLY A 276 -3.19 -14.88 22.22
CA GLY A 276 -2.56 -16.06 21.65
C GLY A 276 -1.10 -15.89 21.26
N ILE A 277 -0.48 -14.73 21.55
CA ILE A 277 0.95 -14.49 21.39
C ILE A 277 1.60 -14.49 22.77
N THR A 278 2.59 -15.36 22.97
CA THR A 278 3.36 -15.43 24.21
C THR A 278 4.40 -14.31 24.30
N GLN A 279 4.87 -14.02 25.51
CA GLN A 279 5.95 -13.05 25.71
C GLN A 279 7.23 -13.46 24.98
N GLU A 280 7.55 -14.76 24.96
CA GLU A 280 8.72 -15.30 24.27
C GLU A 280 8.62 -15.07 22.75
N GLU A 281 7.48 -15.39 22.14
CA GLU A 281 7.25 -15.15 20.71
C GLU A 281 7.33 -13.66 20.35
N PHE A 282 6.78 -12.79 21.20
CA PHE A 282 6.83 -11.36 20.99
C PHE A 282 8.26 -10.81 21.05
N LEU A 283 9.06 -11.25 22.05
CA LEU A 283 10.46 -10.85 22.18
C LEU A 283 11.32 -11.39 21.02
N ALA A 284 11.08 -12.62 20.60
CA ALA A 284 11.77 -13.21 19.44
C ALA A 284 11.46 -12.44 18.15
N ALA A 285 10.20 -12.04 17.93
CA ALA A 285 9.82 -11.22 16.79
C ALA A 285 10.53 -9.85 16.80
N ASN A 286 10.59 -9.20 17.96
CA ASN A 286 11.32 -7.94 18.11
C ASN A 286 12.82 -8.10 17.87
N ASP A 287 13.45 -9.17 18.33
CA ASP A 287 14.87 -9.42 18.07
C ASP A 287 15.17 -9.58 16.58
N VAL A 288 14.34 -10.31 15.85
CA VAL A 288 14.46 -10.45 14.39
C VAL A 288 14.35 -9.08 13.70
N LEU A 289 13.36 -8.26 14.07
CA LEU A 289 13.18 -6.92 13.52
C LEU A 289 14.36 -5.99 13.81
N ARG A 290 14.89 -6.04 15.03
CA ARG A 290 16.06 -5.26 15.46
C ARG A 290 17.28 -5.59 14.59
N ARG A 291 17.59 -6.88 14.41
CA ARG A 291 18.74 -7.33 13.61
C ARG A 291 18.62 -6.90 12.14
N ILE A 292 17.43 -7.04 11.55
CA ILE A 292 17.18 -6.57 10.18
C ILE A 292 17.41 -5.05 10.07
N ALA A 293 16.95 -4.27 11.05
CA ALA A 293 17.13 -2.83 11.05
C ALA A 293 18.61 -2.42 11.19
N GLU A 294 19.39 -3.14 12.00
CA GLU A 294 20.85 -2.94 12.14
C GLU A 294 21.56 -3.22 10.81
N ASP A 295 21.33 -4.38 10.20
CA ASP A 295 21.93 -4.76 8.91
C ASP A 295 21.62 -3.74 7.81
N MET A 296 20.40 -3.19 7.78
CA MET A 296 20.00 -2.17 6.79
C MET A 296 20.73 -0.82 6.99
N ARG A 297 21.01 -0.43 8.24
CA ARG A 297 21.74 0.82 8.53
C ARG A 297 23.22 0.70 8.14
N GLU A 298 23.82 -0.47 8.35
CA GLU A 298 25.20 -0.75 7.96
C GLU A 298 25.37 -0.77 6.43
N ASN A 299 24.44 -1.39 5.71
CA ASN A 299 24.49 -1.49 4.24
C ASN A 299 24.10 -0.20 3.50
N GLY A 300 23.34 0.71 4.13
CA GLY A 300 22.95 2.01 3.57
C GLY A 300 23.98 3.14 3.78
N SER A 301 25.12 2.85 4.41
CA SER A 301 26.18 3.82 4.74
C SER A 301 27.40 3.75 3.79
N ALA A 302 27.25 3.13 2.62
CA ALA A 302 28.28 2.99 1.57
C ALA A 302 28.00 3.86 0.34
#